data_AF-A0A847HQK3-F1
#
_entry.id   AF-A0A847HQK3-F1
#
_cell.length_a   1.000
_cell.length_b   1.000
_cell.length_c   1.000
_cell.angle_alpha   90.00
_cell.angle_beta   90.00
_cell.angle_gamma   90.00
#
_symmetry.space_group_name_H-M   'P 1'
#
loop_
_entity.id
_entity.type
_entity.pdbx_description
1 polymer ?
#
loop_
_entity_poly.entity_id
_entity_poly.type
_entity_poly.pdbx_seq_one_letter_code
_entity_poly.pdbx_strand_id
1 'polypeptide(L)' 'MSAAQIIGKQGEDAATAHLRTLGYRIRERNARLGHDEIDIVAFDPTDHALVFVE' A
#
# COMPACT_ATOMS: atom_id res chain seq x y z
N MET A 1 -18.26 -6.71 -6.67
CA MET A 1 -17.47 -6.45 -5.46
C MET A 1 -18.42 -6.33 -4.28
N SER A 2 -18.09 -6.95 -3.15
CA SER A 2 -18.84 -6.78 -1.91
C SER A 2 -18.62 -5.38 -1.33
N ALA A 3 -19.50 -4.95 -0.42
CA ALA A 3 -19.31 -3.69 0.30
C ALA A 3 -17.96 -3.65 1.04
N ALA A 4 -17.53 -4.79 1.61
CA ALA A 4 -16.23 -4.91 2.27
C ALA A 4 -15.06 -4.70 1.30
N GLN A 5 -15.12 -5.26 0.08
CA GLN A 5 -14.09 -5.05 -0.94
C GLN A 5 -14.00 -3.59 -1.38
N ILE A 6 -15.13 -2.88 -1.46
CA ILE A 6 -15.16 -1.46 -1.80
C ILE A 6 -14.50 -0.63 -0.70
N ILE A 7 -14.85 -0.89 0.56
CA ILE A 7 -14.29 -0.19 1.72
C ILE A 7 -12.77 -0.43 1.80
N GLY A 8 -12.33 -1.68 1.68
CA GLY A 8 -10.90 -2.01 1.67
C GLY A 8 -10.13 -1.27 0.59
N LYS A 9 -10.65 -1.28 -0.65
CA LYS A 9 -10.05 -0.54 -1.76
C LYS A 9 -9.96 0.97 -1.49
N GLN A 10 -11.01 1.57 -0.91
CA GLN A 10 -11.01 3.00 -0.57
C GLN A 10 -9.97 3.34 0.50
N GLY A 11 -9.80 2.47 1.51
CA GLY A 11 -8.76 2.60 2.53
C GLY A 11 -7.37 2.56 1.92
N GLU A 12 -7.10 1.56 1.07
CA GLU A 12 -5.82 1.40 0.37
C GLU A 12 -5.51 2.59 -0.55
N ASP A 13 -6.53 3.13 -1.25
CA ASP A 13 -6.40 4.33 -2.07
C ASP A 13 -6.04 5.57 -1.23
N ALA A 14 -6.68 5.74 -0.07
CA ALA A 14 -6.41 6.85 0.85
C ALA A 14 -5.00 6.74 1.47
N ALA A 15 -4.60 5.55 1.91
CA ALA A 15 -3.27 5.29 2.47
C ALA A 15 -2.17 5.56 1.43
N THR A 16 -2.35 5.07 0.19
CA THR A 16 -1.43 5.33 -0.93
C THR A 16 -1.27 6.83 -1.19
N ALA A 17 -2.38 7.58 -1.18
CA ALA A 17 -2.33 9.03 -1.38
C ALA A 17 -1.54 9.71 -0.27
N HIS A 18 -1.80 9.37 0.99
CA HIS A 18 -1.10 9.93 2.14
C HIS A 18 0.41 9.62 2.09
N LEU A 19 0.80 8.37 1.85
CA LEU A 19 2.20 7.96 1.72
C LEU A 19 2.93 8.77 0.64
N ARG A 20 2.30 8.99 -0.52
CA ARG A 20 2.87 9.86 -1.57
C ARG A 20 3.07 11.30 -1.10
N THR A 21 2.15 11.86 -0.31
CA THR A 21 2.32 13.21 0.25
C THR A 21 3.49 13.29 1.23
N LEU A 22 3.83 12.18 1.89
CA LEU A 22 4.99 12.08 2.78
C LEU A 22 6.30 11.80 2.03
N GLY A 23 6.28 11.66 0.70
CA GLY A 23 7.47 11.42 -0.13
C GLY A 23 7.80 9.94 -0.37
N TYR A 24 6.99 9.02 0.13
CA TYR A 24 7.17 7.59 -0.13
C TYR A 24 6.88 7.25 -1.60
N ARG A 25 7.63 6.30 -2.13
CA ARG A 25 7.46 5.78 -3.50
C ARG A 25 6.73 4.45 -3.44
N ILE A 26 5.48 4.44 -3.90
CA ILE A 26 4.67 3.22 -3.96
C ILE A 26 5.27 2.28 -5.01
N ARG A 27 5.66 1.08 -4.59
CA ARG A 27 6.24 0.04 -5.44
C ARG A 27 5.17 -0.91 -5.94
N GLU A 28 4.30 -1.36 -5.05
CA GLU A 28 3.22 -2.29 -5.36
C GLU A 28 2.03 -2.05 -4.43
N ARG A 29 0.85 -2.47 -4.88
CA ARG A 29 -0.42 -2.37 -4.16
C ARG A 29 -1.16 -3.69 -4.35
N ASN A 30 -1.80 -4.20 -3.30
CA ASN A 30 -2.41 -5.53 -3.26
C ASN A 30 -1.41 -6.58 -3.78
N ALA A 31 -0.19 -6.54 -3.24
CA ALA A 31 0.91 -7.39 -3.65
C ALA A 31 0.60 -8.83 -3.24
N ARG A 32 0.87 -9.79 -4.13
CA ARG A 32 0.58 -11.21 -3.88
C ARG A 32 1.80 -12.07 -4.17
N LEU A 33 2.15 -12.92 -3.21
CA LEU A 33 3.21 -13.92 -3.35
C LEU A 33 2.66 -15.30 -2.96
N GLY A 34 2.18 -16.04 -3.96
CA GLY A 34 1.53 -17.32 -3.70
C GLY A 34 0.22 -17.13 -2.93
N HIS A 35 0.21 -17.59 -1.67
CA HIS A 35 -0.95 -17.44 -0.76
C HIS A 35 -0.83 -16.24 0.17
N ASP A 36 0.32 -15.56 0.17
CA ASP A 36 0.56 -14.37 0.99
C ASP A 36 0.11 -13.10 0.25
N GLU A 37 -0.35 -12.11 1.01
CA GLU A 37 -0.72 -10.79 0.51
C GLU A 37 -0.18 -9.69 1.41
N ILE A 38 0.08 -8.52 0.81
CA ILE A 38 0.41 -7.27 1.51
C ILE A 38 -0.33 -6.14 0.80
N ASP A 39 -0.98 -5.26 1.57
CA ASP A 39 -1.80 -4.18 1.00
C ASP A 39 -0.96 -3.17 0.21
N ILE A 40 0.16 -2.68 0.76
CA ILE A 40 1.03 -1.72 0.08
C ILE A 40 2.51 -2.02 0.36
N VAL A 41 3.31 -2.02 -0.71
CA VAL A 41 4.78 -1.99 -0.63
C VAL A 41 5.25 -0.60 -1.07
N ALA A 42 5.97 0.09 -0.20
CA ALA A 42 6.50 1.43 -0.45
C ALA A 42 8.01 1.50 -0.19
N PHE A 43 8.68 2.48 -0.81
CA PHE A 43 10.07 2.80 -0.54
C PHE A 43 10.17 4.20 0.05
N ASP A 44 10.79 4.31 1.22
CA ASP A 44 11.15 5.59 1.82
C ASP A 44 12.54 6.03 1.30
N PRO A 45 12.61 7.11 0.51
CA PRO A 45 13.89 7.63 0.04
C PRO A 45 14.71 8.33 1.14
N THR A 46 14.12 8.69 2.27
CA THR A 46 14.80 9.36 3.39
C THR A 46 15.67 8.36 4.14
N ASP A 47 15.05 7.28 4.60
CA ASP A 47 15.72 6.25 5.38
C ASP A 47 16.26 5.09 4.52
N HIS A 48 16.09 5.16 3.20
CA HIS A 48 16.42 4.10 2.24
C HIS A 48 15.82 2.74 2.62
N ALA A 49 14.58 2.74 3.08
CA ALA A 49 13.88 1.58 3.60
C ALA A 49 12.79 1.08 2.65
N LEU A 50 12.62 -0.25 2.60
CA LEU A 50 11.41 -0.87 2.06
C LEU A 50 10.40 -1.03 3.20
N VAL A 51 9.19 -0.52 2.99
CA VAL A 51 8.13 -0.44 4.00
C VAL A 51 6.93 -1.24 3.52
N PHE A 52 6.42 -2.10 4.41
CA PHE A 52 5.20 -2.89 4.21
C PHE A 52 4.09 -2.27 5.08
N VAL A 53 2.92 -2.03 4.48
CA VAL A 53 1.80 -1.36 5.13
C VAL A 53 0.55 -2.24 4.97
N GLU A 54 -0.19 -2.41 6.07
CA GLU A 54 -1.43 -3.18 6.28
C GLU A 54 -2.46 -2.30 7.01
#